data_AF-A0A4R7ZXD5-F1
#
_entry.id   AF-A0A4R7ZXD5-F1
#
_cell.length_a   1.000
_cell.length_b   1.000
_cell.length_c   1.000
_cell.angle_alpha   90.00
_cell.angle_beta   90.00
_cell.angle_gamma   90.00
#
_symmetry.space_group_name_H-M   'P 1'
#
loop_
_entity.id
_entity.type
_entity.pdbx_description
1 polymer ?
#
loop_
_entity_poly.entity_id
_entity_poly.type
_entity_poly.pdbx_seq_one_letter_code
_entity_poly.pdbx_strand_id
1 'polypeptide(L)'
;MNLPALADLLASRGLRLLPGSHAVPVELLVQLPDATIVQFTARGTTLRLRTYSPDALTTITIPAECGCGDHHPQTGPSRVTLSRYAVPVEERTLDGELLYGWTHHEAGHLRLPEATPHFFTLLQTLTTRELVGVA
;
A
#
# COMPACT_ATOMS: atom_id res chain seq x y z
N MET A 1 9.77 11.81 8.15
CA MET A 1 9.98 10.64 7.26
C MET A 1 9.20 10.88 5.97
N ASN A 2 9.83 10.70 4.81
CA ASN A 2 9.22 10.77 3.48
C ASN A 2 9.22 9.38 2.82
N LEU A 3 8.65 9.24 1.62
CA LEU A 3 8.58 7.94 0.92
C LEU A 3 9.96 7.31 0.64
N PRO A 4 11.00 8.05 0.20
CA PRO A 4 12.35 7.49 0.07
C PRO A 4 12.89 6.91 1.38
N ALA A 5 12.82 7.66 2.49
CA ALA A 5 13.26 7.16 3.79
C ALA A 5 12.46 5.94 4.27
N LEU A 6 11.16 5.88 3.94
CA LEU A 6 10.35 4.69 4.21
C LEU A 6 10.75 3.51 3.31
N ALA A 7 11.08 3.75 2.04
CA ALA A 7 11.57 2.70 1.14
C ALA A 7 12.86 2.08 1.66
N ASP A 8 13.81 2.88 2.16
CA ASP A 8 15.04 2.38 2.79
C ASP A 8 14.73 1.56 4.06
N LEU A 9 13.79 2.03 4.89
CA LEU A 9 13.34 1.33 6.09
C LEU A 9 12.71 -0.02 5.76
N LEU A 10 11.90 -0.09 4.71
CA LEU A 10 11.26 -1.31 4.22
C LEU A 10 12.28 -2.27 3.62
N ALA A 11 13.21 -1.76 2.80
CA ALA A 11 14.29 -2.54 2.20
C ALA A 11 15.16 -3.21 3.27
N SER A 12 15.43 -2.52 4.39
CA SER A 12 16.17 -3.09 5.53
C SER A 12 15.47 -4.28 6.19
N ARG A 13 14.19 -4.50 5.89
CA ARG A 13 13.34 -5.61 6.37
C ARG A 13 12.96 -6.58 5.26
N GLY A 14 13.61 -6.53 4.09
CA GLY A 14 13.29 -7.38 2.95
C GLY A 14 11.99 -7.03 2.23
N LEU A 15 11.39 -5.88 2.54
CA LEU A 15 10.16 -5.40 1.92
C LEU A 15 10.48 -4.38 0.82
N ARG A 16 9.66 -4.32 -0.23
CA ARG A 16 9.85 -3.37 -1.32
C ARG A 16 8.66 -2.43 -1.45
N LEU A 17 8.89 -1.12 -1.26
CA LEU A 17 7.89 -0.10 -1.57
C LEU A 17 7.68 -0.02 -3.08
N LEU A 18 6.44 -0.14 -3.53
CA LEU A 18 6.10 -0.12 -4.94
C LEU A 18 5.75 1.29 -5.43
N PRO A 19 6.06 1.59 -6.71
CA PRO A 19 5.51 2.76 -7.39
C PRO A 19 3.98 2.69 -7.32
N GLY A 20 3.33 3.73 -6.79
CA GLY A 20 1.91 3.72 -6.43
C GLY A 20 1.62 4.09 -4.97
N SER A 21 2.65 4.18 -4.13
CA SER A 21 2.52 4.65 -2.76
C SER A 21 2.43 6.19 -2.66
N HIS A 22 1.61 6.69 -1.75
CA HIS A 22 1.34 8.09 -1.48
C HIS A 22 1.50 8.41 0.02
N ALA A 23 2.06 9.58 0.34
CA ALA A 23 2.26 10.01 1.72
C ALA A 23 1.09 10.81 2.30
N VAL A 24 0.23 11.39 1.46
CA VAL A 24 -0.93 12.21 1.88
C VAL A 24 -2.08 12.04 0.89
N PRO A 25 -3.23 11.53 1.34
CA PRO A 25 -3.35 10.66 2.51
C PRO A 25 -2.49 9.40 2.34
N VAL A 26 -2.12 8.76 3.46
CA VAL A 26 -1.19 7.63 3.41
C VAL A 26 -1.84 6.44 2.73
N GLU A 27 -1.21 6.00 1.64
CA GLU A 27 -1.51 4.78 0.93
C GLU A 27 -0.20 4.11 0.52
N LEU A 28 0.06 2.90 1.02
CA LEU A 28 1.30 2.19 0.76
C LEU A 28 1.00 0.93 -0.03
N LEU A 29 1.72 0.75 -1.13
CA LEU A 29 1.76 -0.49 -1.88
C LEU A 29 3.13 -1.12 -1.67
N VAL A 30 3.17 -2.29 -1.05
CA VAL A 30 4.41 -2.94 -0.60
C VAL A 30 4.41 -4.38 -1.07
N GLN A 31 5.52 -4.83 -1.64
CA GLN A 31 5.76 -6.23 -1.98
C GLN A 31 6.53 -6.90 -0.83
N LEU A 32 6.01 -8.04 -0.36
CA LEU A 32 6.65 -8.90 0.64
C LEU A 32 7.69 -9.84 -0.01
N PRO A 33 8.53 -10.54 0.77
CA PRO A 33 9.58 -11.42 0.22
C PRO A 33 9.05 -12.58 -0.62
N ASP A 34 7.84 -13.07 -0.32
CA ASP A 34 7.13 -14.12 -1.06
C ASP A 34 6.38 -13.58 -2.31
N ALA A 35 6.64 -12.33 -2.68
CA ALA A 35 5.97 -11.57 -3.74
C ALA A 35 4.50 -11.19 -3.47
N THR A 36 3.93 -11.52 -2.31
CA THR A 36 2.60 -11.05 -1.90
C THR A 36 2.56 -9.52 -1.92
N ILE A 37 1.49 -8.96 -2.50
CA ILE A 37 1.29 -7.52 -2.56
C ILE A 37 0.42 -7.09 -1.41
N VAL A 38 0.85 -6.07 -0.67
CA VAL A 38 0.13 -5.49 0.45
C VAL A 38 -0.24 -4.05 0.13
N GLN A 39 -1.53 -3.72 0.29
CA GLN A 39 -2.02 -2.34 0.25
C GLN A 39 -2.41 -1.91 1.66
N PHE A 40 -1.78 -0.86 2.17
CA PHE A 40 -2.17 -0.20 3.40
C PHE A 40 -2.78 1.17 3.11
N THR A 41 -3.92 1.48 3.71
CA THR A 41 -4.60 2.78 3.52
C THR A 41 -5.00 3.37 4.86
N ALA A 42 -4.78 4.68 5.02
CA ALA A 42 -5.31 5.46 6.14
C ALA A 42 -6.38 6.44 5.62
N ARG A 43 -7.66 6.17 5.89
CA ARG A 43 -8.80 6.91 5.31
C ARG A 43 -9.93 7.03 6.34
N GLY A 44 -10.58 8.20 6.43
CA GLY A 44 -11.66 8.41 7.39
C GLY A 44 -11.17 8.19 8.82
N THR A 45 -11.79 7.26 9.54
CA THR A 45 -11.40 6.78 10.86
C THR A 45 -10.71 5.40 10.82
N THR A 46 -10.43 4.87 9.62
CA THR A 46 -10.00 3.48 9.43
C THR A 46 -8.58 3.37 8.91
N LEU A 47 -7.81 2.46 9.51
CA LEU A 47 -6.55 1.96 8.94
C LEU A 47 -6.78 0.55 8.44
N ARG A 48 -6.42 0.29 7.19
CA ARG A 48 -6.74 -0.98 6.53
C ARG A 48 -5.52 -1.53 5.84
N LEU A 49 -5.36 -2.84 5.90
CA LEU A 49 -4.30 -3.58 5.24
C LEU A 49 -4.91 -4.75 4.47
N ARG A 50 -4.67 -4.81 3.17
CA ARG A 50 -5.15 -5.86 2.27
C ARG A 50 -3.99 -6.58 1.63
N THR A 51 -4.14 -7.87 1.38
CA THR A 51 -3.19 -8.66 0.61
C THR A 51 -3.77 -9.03 -0.75
N TYR A 52 -2.89 -9.19 -1.74
CA TYR A 52 -3.24 -9.57 -3.10
C TYR A 52 -2.19 -10.52 -3.66
N SER A 53 -2.62 -11.34 -4.63
CA SER A 53 -1.70 -12.12 -5.47
C SER A 53 -0.66 -11.21 -6.16
N PRO A 54 0.55 -11.70 -6.44
CA PRO A 54 1.53 -11.00 -7.29
C PRO A 54 0.94 -10.52 -8.63
N ASP A 55 0.01 -11.30 -9.20
CA ASP A 55 -0.65 -11.02 -10.49
C ASP A 55 -1.69 -9.90 -10.41
N ALA A 56 -1.95 -9.34 -9.23
CA ALA A 56 -2.86 -8.23 -9.05
C ALA A 56 -2.29 -6.91 -9.57
N LEU A 57 -0.99 -6.83 -9.83
CA LEU A 57 -0.36 -5.63 -10.38
C LEU A 57 -0.61 -5.50 -11.88
N THR A 58 -0.83 -4.27 -12.32
CA THR A 58 -0.87 -3.91 -13.74
C THR A 58 -0.02 -2.66 -13.98
N THR A 59 0.35 -2.45 -15.24
CA THR A 59 1.10 -1.28 -15.66
C THR A 59 0.21 -0.39 -16.51
N ILE A 60 0.13 0.89 -16.16
CA ILE A 60 -0.51 1.91 -16.98
C ILE A 60 0.55 2.87 -17.53
N THR A 61 0.39 3.29 -18.78
CA THR A 61 1.18 4.37 -19.37
C THR A 61 0.40 5.66 -19.20
N ILE A 62 0.98 6.65 -18.52
CA ILE A 62 0.35 7.97 -18.41
C ILE A 62 0.72 8.77 -19.66
N PRO A 63 -0.24 9.13 -20.54
CA PRO A 63 0.07 9.90 -21.73
C PRO A 63 0.62 11.29 -21.35
N ALA A 64 1.54 11.81 -22.16
CA ALA A 64 2.08 13.15 -21.95
C ALA A 64 0.99 14.21 -22.16
N GLU A 65 0.86 15.16 -21.21
CA GLU A 65 -0.21 16.16 -21.18
C GLU A 65 -0.11 17.27 -22.25
N CYS A 66 0.89 17.25 -23.14
CA CYS A 66 1.13 18.35 -24.09
C CYS A 66 -0.01 18.55 -25.11
N GLY A 67 -0.88 17.55 -25.31
CA GLY A 67 -1.98 17.58 -26.30
C GLY A 67 -1.53 17.77 -27.76
N CYS A 68 -0.23 17.67 -28.01
CA CYS A 68 0.42 18.19 -29.21
C CYS A 68 0.48 17.21 -30.39
N GLY A 69 -0.05 15.99 -30.24
CA GLY A 69 -0.07 14.96 -31.30
C GLY A 69 1.30 14.34 -31.64
N ASP A 70 2.39 15.08 -31.42
CA ASP A 70 3.77 14.66 -31.69
C ASP A 70 4.39 13.78 -30.58
N HIS A 71 3.68 13.58 -29.47
CA HIS A 71 4.10 12.69 -28.39
C HIS A 71 3.15 11.51 -28.35
N HIS A 72 3.57 10.42 -28.99
CA HIS A 72 2.80 9.18 -29.04
C HIS A 72 2.44 8.72 -27.62
N PRO A 73 1.20 8.28 -27.34
CA PRO A 73 0.73 7.92 -25.99
C PRO A 73 1.51 6.76 -25.32
N GLN A 74 2.46 6.15 -26.03
CA GLN A 74 3.32 5.07 -25.55
C GLN A 74 4.66 5.54 -24.95
N THR A 75 4.99 6.84 -24.99
CA THR A 75 6.28 7.35 -24.48
C THR A 75 6.22 7.92 -23.06
N GLY A 76 5.04 7.90 -22.44
CA GLY A 76 4.85 8.36 -21.07
C GLY A 76 5.45 7.41 -20.02
N PRO A 77 5.72 7.90 -18.79
CA PRO A 77 6.23 7.05 -17.74
C PRO A 77 5.22 5.95 -17.40
N SER A 78 5.70 4.70 -17.37
CA SER A 78 4.92 3.56 -16.90
C SER A 78 4.76 3.61 -15.39
N ARG A 79 3.54 3.41 -14.89
CA ARG A 79 3.25 3.27 -13.46
C ARG A 79 2.68 1.90 -13.17
N VAL A 80 3.25 1.24 -12.16
CA VAL A 80 2.70 0.03 -11.57
C VAL A 80 1.56 0.45 -10.64
N THR A 81 0.44 -0.27 -10.67
CA THR A 81 -0.70 -0.07 -9.80
C THR A 81 -1.45 -1.38 -9.61
N LEU A 82 -2.40 -1.42 -8.66
CA LEU A 82 -3.34 -2.53 -8.58
C LEU A 82 -4.30 -2.51 -9.76
N SER A 83 -4.55 -3.67 -10.34
CA SER A 83 -5.60 -3.86 -11.33
C SER A 83 -6.94 -3.45 -10.73
N ARG A 84 -7.79 -2.82 -11.55
CA ARG A 84 -9.19 -2.51 -11.18
C ARG A 84 -10.02 -3.76 -10.84
N TYR A 85 -9.54 -4.94 -11.22
CA TYR A 85 -10.17 -6.23 -10.97
C TYR A 85 -9.43 -7.05 -9.91
N ALA A 86 -8.44 -6.46 -9.23
CA ALA A 86 -7.73 -7.11 -8.15
C ALA A 86 -8.68 -7.40 -6.99
N VAL A 87 -8.77 -8.67 -6.59
CA VAL A 87 -9.57 -9.12 -5.45
C VAL A 87 -8.63 -9.35 -4.27
N PRO A 88 -8.89 -8.76 -3.09
CA PRO A 88 -8.06 -8.99 -1.92
C PRO A 88 -8.21 -10.44 -1.45
N VAL A 89 -7.09 -11.07 -1.13
CA VAL A 89 -7.05 -12.42 -0.54
C VAL A 89 -7.39 -12.35 0.95
N GLU A 90 -6.90 -11.32 1.62
CA GLU A 90 -7.16 -11.07 3.03
C GLU A 90 -7.26 -9.57 3.31
N GLU A 91 -8.04 -9.21 4.33
CA GLU A 91 -8.16 -7.85 4.85
C GLU A 91 -8.01 -7.86 6.38
N ARG A 92 -7.32 -6.84 6.89
CA ARG A 92 -7.21 -6.50 8.31
C ARG A 92 -7.46 -5.02 8.50
N THR A 93 -8.15 -4.69 9.57
CA THR A 93 -8.62 -3.33 9.83
C THR A 93 -8.37 -2.97 11.28
N LEU A 94 -7.86 -1.76 11.52
CA LEU A 94 -7.96 -1.08 12.80
C LEU A 94 -9.09 -0.07 12.71
N ASP A 95 -10.07 -0.25 13.60
CA ASP A 95 -11.14 0.70 13.81
C ASP A 95 -10.65 1.80 14.75
N GLY A 96 -10.39 2.99 14.19
CA GLY A 96 -9.90 4.11 14.96
C GLY A 96 -10.97 4.77 15.83
N GLU A 97 -12.25 4.55 15.56
CA GLU A 97 -13.32 4.99 16.46
C GLU A 97 -13.24 4.19 17.75
N LEU A 98 -13.14 2.85 17.63
CA LEU A 98 -13.05 1.96 18.78
C LEU A 98 -11.72 2.12 19.55
N LEU A 99 -10.60 2.23 18.83
CA LEU A 99 -9.26 2.19 19.44
C LEU A 99 -8.76 3.55 19.91
N TYR A 100 -9.16 4.63 19.23
CA TYR A 100 -8.61 5.97 19.44
C TYR A 100 -9.68 7.04 19.68
N GLY A 101 -10.97 6.68 19.62
CA GLY A 101 -12.06 7.64 19.74
C GLY A 101 -12.16 8.61 18.56
N TRP A 102 -11.64 8.24 17.39
CA TRP A 102 -11.77 9.05 16.17
C TRP A 102 -13.23 9.15 15.74
N THR A 103 -13.58 10.23 15.06
CA THR A 103 -14.99 10.51 14.74
C THR A 103 -15.23 10.97 13.31
N HIS A 104 -14.19 11.37 12.57
CA HIS A 104 -14.31 11.96 11.24
C HIS A 104 -13.27 11.42 10.25
N HIS A 105 -12.12 12.09 10.15
CA HIS A 105 -11.12 11.89 9.10
C HIS A 105 -9.68 11.78 9.65
N GLU A 106 -9.54 11.51 10.93
CA GLU A 106 -8.29 11.52 11.67
C GLU A 106 -7.27 10.52 11.09
N ALA A 107 -7.71 9.34 10.63
CA ALA A 107 -6.85 8.39 9.94
C ALA A 107 -6.28 8.99 8.65
N GLY A 108 -7.10 9.72 7.89
CA GLY A 108 -6.69 10.40 6.66
C GLY A 108 -5.73 11.58 6.88
N HIS A 109 -5.65 12.09 8.11
CA HIS A 109 -4.73 13.16 8.49
C HIS A 109 -3.39 12.65 9.03
N LEU A 110 -3.26 11.33 9.27
CA LEU A 110 -1.99 10.75 9.69
C LEU A 110 -0.91 11.06 8.66
N ARG A 111 0.22 11.55 9.16
CA ARG A 111 1.43 11.69 8.37
C ARG A 111 2.11 10.33 8.24
N LEU A 112 2.96 10.18 7.23
CA LEU A 112 3.71 8.94 6.98
C LEU A 112 4.42 8.37 8.23
N PRO A 113 5.12 9.15 9.08
CA PRO A 113 5.75 8.61 10.29
C PRO A 113 4.75 8.04 11.32
N GLU A 114 3.54 8.61 11.39
CA GLU A 114 2.49 8.21 12.34
C GLU A 114 1.77 6.96 11.84
N ALA A 115 1.55 6.86 10.53
CA ALA A 115 0.91 5.70 9.91
C ALA A 115 1.82 4.46 9.83
N THR A 116 3.15 4.66 9.76
CA THR A 116 4.14 3.57 9.59
C THR A 116 4.10 2.51 10.71
N PRO A 117 4.03 2.87 12.00
CA PRO A 117 3.83 1.89 13.08
C PRO A 117 2.57 1.03 12.89
N HIS A 118 1.45 1.64 12.51
CA HIS A 118 0.20 0.90 12.29
C HIS A 118 0.28 -0.05 11.09
N PHE A 119 1.00 0.33 10.03
CA PHE A 119 1.31 -0.57 8.91
C PHE A 119 2.03 -1.83 9.41
N PHE A 120 3.09 -1.68 10.21
CA PHE A 120 3.83 -2.82 10.73
C PHE A 120 3.01 -3.66 11.71
N THR A 121 2.19 -3.04 12.57
CA THR A 121 1.27 -3.75 13.46
C THR A 121 0.31 -4.63 12.67
N LEU A 122 -0.35 -4.08 11.64
CA LEU A 122 -1.26 -4.85 10.80
C LEU A 122 -0.54 -5.95 10.01
N LEU A 123 0.65 -5.66 9.49
CA LEU A 123 1.46 -6.64 8.76
C LEU A 123 1.83 -7.86 9.63
N GLN A 124 2.16 -7.65 10.91
CA GLN A 124 2.46 -8.74 11.85
C GLN A 124 1.28 -9.69 12.07
N THR A 125 0.04 -9.21 11.93
CA THR A 125 -1.16 -10.06 12.06
C THR A 125 -1.39 -10.98 10.85
N LEU A 126 -0.69 -10.72 9.73
CA LEU A 126 -0.72 -11.59 8.55
C LEU A 126 0.34 -12.68 8.63
N THR A 127 1.55 -12.35 9.08
CA THR A 127 2.68 -13.29 9.17
C THR A 127 2.53 -14.35 10.26
N THR A 128 1.58 -14.20 11.18
CA THR A 128 1.28 -15.23 12.20
C THR A 128 0.64 -16.51 11.65
N ARG A 129 0.56 -16.67 10.31
CA ARG A 129 -0.11 -17.79 9.62
C ARG A 129 0.75 -19.00 9.24
N GLU A 130 2.03 -19.06 9.62
CA GLU A 130 2.80 -20.34 9.67
C GLU A 130 3.17 -20.59 11.14
N LEU A 131 2.79 -21.68 11.83
CA LEU A 131 2.79 -23.10 11.46
C LEU A 131 1.58 -23.82 12.11
N VAL A 132 0.64 -24.33 11.31
CA VAL A 132 -0.07 -25.56 11.71
C VAL A 132 0.62 -26.69 10.94
N GLY A 133 1.67 -27.23 11.56
CA GLY A 133 2.27 -28.47 11.10
C GLY A 133 1.21 -29.56 11.20
N VAL A 134 0.73 -30.03 10.05
CA VAL A 134 -0.02 -31.28 10.00
C VAL A 134 1.02 -32.38 10.17
N ALA A 135 0.97 -33.03 11.34
CA ALA A 135 1.73 -34.23 11.67
C ALA A 135 1.31 -35.43 10.81
#